data_AF-A0A4D6XEV0-F1
#
_entry.id   AF-A0A4D6XEV0-F1
#
_cell.length_a   1.000
_cell.length_b   1.000
_cell.length_c   1.000
_cell.angle_alpha   90.00
_cell.angle_beta   90.00
_cell.angle_gamma   90.00
#
_symmetry.space_group_name_H-M   'P 1'
#
loop_
_entity.id
_entity.type
_entity.pdbx_description
1 polymer ?
#
loop_
_entity_poly.entity_id
_entity_poly.type
_entity_poly.pdbx_seq_one_letter_code
_entity_poly.pdbx_strand_id
1 'polypeptide(L)' 'MEQLHYAARGLQRTLIDLRRSRDRLREGGEEEKAAALGKHIERIEQVLRGLPEALRPPTLQ' A
#
# COMPACT_ATOMS: atom_id res chain seq x y z
N MET A 1 -20.33 -10.33 3.47
CA MET A 1 -19.03 -10.40 2.77
C MET A 1 -18.73 -9.18 1.89
N GLU A 2 -19.72 -8.40 1.41
CA GLU A 2 -19.50 -7.24 0.54
C GLU A 2 -18.70 -6.08 1.16
N GLN A 3 -18.84 -5.81 2.47
CA GLN A 3 -18.09 -4.73 3.14
C GLN A 3 -16.57 -4.97 3.15
N LEU A 4 -16.14 -6.22 3.27
CA LEU A 4 -14.72 -6.59 3.25
C LEU A 4 -14.10 -6.31 1.88
N HIS A 5 -14.85 -6.55 0.79
CA HIS A 5 -14.42 -6.23 -0.57
C HIS A 5 -14.37 -4.73 -0.85
N TYR A 6 -15.21 -3.92 -0.20
CA TYR A 6 -15.14 -2.46 -0.32
C TYR A 6 -13.94 -1.89 0.46
N ALA A 7 -13.72 -2.36 1.69
CA ALA A 7 -12.57 -1.98 2.50
C ALA A 7 -11.24 -2.39 1.84
N ALA A 8 -11.17 -3.61 1.29
CA ALA A 8 -10.01 -4.08 0.53
C ALA A 8 -9.72 -3.21 -0.70
N ARG A 9 -10.76 -2.81 -1.46
CA ARG A 9 -10.61 -1.89 -2.60
C ARG A 9 -10.16 -0.49 -2.20
N GLY A 10 -10.64 0.02 -1.07
CA GLY A 10 -10.18 1.28 -0.49
C GLY A 10 -8.69 1.22 -0.15
N LEU A 11 -8.27 0.16 0.56
CA LEU A 11 -6.87 -0.11 0.89
C LEU A 11 -5.98 -0.23 -0.34
N GLN A 12 -6.45 -0.88 -1.42
CA GLN A 12 -5.71 -0.96 -2.68
C GLN A 12 -5.45 0.39 -3.30
N ARG A 13 -6.49 1.23 -3.38
CA ARG A 13 -6.38 2.58 -3.94
C ARG A 13 -5.36 3.39 -3.13
N THR A 14 -5.50 3.37 -1.80
CA THR A 14 -4.57 4.05 -0.90
C THR A 14 -3.13 3.56 -1.07
N LEU A 15 -2.92 2.25 -1.21
CA LEU A 15 -1.57 1.69 -1.39
C LEU A 15 -0.92 2.16 -2.70
N ILE A 16 -1.70 2.20 -3.79
CA ILE A 16 -1.25 2.72 -5.08
C ILE A 16 -0.87 4.20 -4.97
N ASP A 17 -1.71 5.00 -4.31
CA ASP A 17 -1.45 6.44 -4.14
C ASP A 17 -0.21 6.69 -3.27
N LEU A 18 -0.01 5.90 -2.21
CA LEU A 18 1.20 5.95 -1.38
C LEU A 18 2.46 5.58 -2.18
N ARG A 19 2.42 4.53 -3.00
CA ARG A 19 3.55 4.15 -3.88
C ARG A 19 3.88 5.27 -4.87
N ARG A 20 2.86 5.85 -5.52
CA ARG A 20 3.04 7.02 -6.40
C ARG A 20 3.60 8.24 -5.67
N SER A 21 3.20 8.46 -4.43
CA SER A 21 3.74 9.56 -3.61
C SER A 21 5.20 9.32 -3.25
N ARG A 22 5.58 8.07 -2.92
CA ARG A 22 6.97 7.69 -2.67
C ARG A 22 7.83 7.93 -3.90
N ASP A 23 7.34 7.51 -5.07
CA ASP A 23 8.10 7.61 -6.31
C ASP A 23 8.29 9.08 -6.71
N ARG A 24 7.25 9.92 -6.55
CA ARG A 24 7.38 11.38 -6.70
C ARG A 24 8.36 12.02 -5.72
N LEU A 25 8.42 11.55 -4.47
CA LEU A 25 9.40 12.04 -3.49
C LEU A 25 10.82 11.64 -3.89
N ARG A 26 11.03 10.44 -4.42
CA ARG A 26 12.34 10.02 -4.97
C ARG A 26 12.77 10.88 -6.16
N GLU A 27 11.85 11.11 -7.10
CA GLU A 27 12.11 11.98 -8.26
C GLU A 27 12.43 13.42 -7.83
N GLY A 28 11.83 13.89 -6.74
CA GLY A 28 12.10 15.20 -6.15
C GLY A 28 13.38 15.28 -5.29
N GLY A 29 14.14 14.19 -5.13
CA GLY A 29 15.36 14.14 -4.31
C GLY A 29 15.11 14.06 -2.80
N GLU A 30 13.86 13.86 -2.37
CA GLU A 30 13.43 13.78 -0.97
C GLU A 30 13.55 12.33 -0.46
N GLU A 31 14.77 11.77 -0.53
CA GLU A 31 15.02 10.35 -0.24
C GLU A 31 14.61 9.93 1.18
N GLU A 32 14.85 10.77 2.20
CA GLU A 32 14.48 10.46 3.58
C GLU A 32 12.95 10.32 3.75
N LYS A 33 12.19 11.24 3.14
CA LYS A 33 10.71 11.18 3.16
C LYS A 33 10.21 9.98 2.37
N ALA A 34 10.82 9.68 1.22
CA ALA A 34 10.51 8.49 0.45
C ALA A 34 10.82 7.20 1.24
N ALA A 35 11.92 7.16 1.99
CA ALA A 35 12.28 6.00 2.82
C ALA A 35 11.30 5.82 3.99
N ALA A 36 10.91 6.91 4.65
CA ALA A 36 9.90 6.89 5.70
C ALA A 36 8.53 6.41 5.18
N LEU A 37 8.15 6.87 3.98
CA LEU A 37 6.92 6.43 3.33
C LEU A 37 6.99 4.97 2.89
N GLY A 38 8.16 4.52 2.42
CA GLY A 38 8.45 3.12 2.08
C GLY A 38 8.23 2.18 3.27
N LYS A 39 8.73 2.53 4.46
CA LYS A 39 8.51 1.76 5.70
C LYS A 39 7.03 1.65 6.07
N HIS A 40 6.25 2.73 5.86
CA HIS A 40 4.80 2.70 6.08
C HIS A 40 4.10 1.77 5.10
N ILE A 41 4.47 1.82 3.81
CA ILE A 41 3.93 0.93 2.77
C ILE A 41 4.24 -0.53 3.11
N GLU A 42 5.49 -0.86 3.47
CA GLU A 42 5.88 -2.22 3.86
C GLU A 42 5.07 -2.75 5.04
N ARG A 43 4.80 -1.91 6.05
CA ARG A 43 3.98 -2.32 7.19
C ARG A 43 2.54 -2.64 6.79
N ILE A 44 1.95 -1.83 5.91
CA ILE A 44 0.61 -2.08 5.38
C ILE A 44 0.61 -3.38 4.55
N GLU A 45 1.63 -3.59 3.71
CA GLU A 45 1.77 -4.79 2.89
C GLU A 45 1.96 -6.06 3.74
N GLN A 46 2.71 -5.99 4.84
CA GLN A 46 2.83 -7.09 5.80
C GLN A 46 1.49 -7.47 6.43
N VAL A 47 0.70 -6.48 6.84
CA VAL A 47 -0.65 -6.71 7.36
C VAL A 47 -1.53 -7.36 6.31
N LEU A 48 -1.46 -6.89 5.06
CA LEU A 48 -2.22 -7.46 3.95
C LEU A 48 -1.77 -8.89 3.58
N ARG A 49 -0.48 -9.23 3.70
CA ARG A 49 0.02 -10.60 3.50
C ARG A 49 -0.53 -11.58 4.53
N GLY A 50 -0.75 -11.11 5.76
CA GLY A 50 -1.35 -11.88 6.85
C GLY A 50 -2.86 -12.07 6.74
N LEU A 51 -3.54 -11.37 5.81
CA LEU A 51 -4.96 -11.61 5.55
C LEU A 51 -5.19 -12.93 4.80
N PRO A 52 -6.34 -13.60 5.03
CA PRO A 52 -6.74 -14.76 4.25
C PRO A 52 -6.71 -14.45 2.75
N GLU A 53 -6.33 -15.43 1.93
CA GLU A 53 -6.12 -15.25 0.49
C GLU A 53 -7.38 -14.69 -0.23
N ALA A 54 -8.57 -15.03 0.26
CA ALA A 54 -9.84 -14.49 -0.22
C ALA A 54 -10.02 -12.97 -0.03
N LEU A 55 -9.24 -12.36 0.87
CA LEU A 55 -9.23 -10.94 1.19
C LEU A 55 -7.95 -10.24 0.74
N ARG A 56 -6.97 -10.99 0.20
CA ARG A 56 -5.71 -10.43 -0.25
C ARG A 56 -5.98 -9.58 -1.50
N PRO A 57 -5.72 -8.27 -1.44
CA PRO A 57 -5.90 -7.44 -2.61
C PRO A 57 -4.91 -7.84 -3.73
N PRO A 58 -5.34 -7.96 -5.01
CA PRO A 58 -4.48 -8.32 -6.14
C PRO A 58 -3.30 -7.36 -6.43
N THR A 59 -3.12 -6.30 -5.64
CA THR A 59 -1.99 -5.35 -5.74
C THR A 59 -0.69 -5.85 -5.10
N LEU A 60 -0.72 -7.05 -4.48
CA LEU A 60 0.43 -7.76 -3.91
C LEU A 60 1.08 -8.77 -4.87
N GLN A 61 0.82 -8.65 -6.18
CA GLN A 61 1.53 -9.42 -7.21
C GLN A 61 2.97 -8.95 -7.38
#